data_AF-A0A965MV93-F1
#
_entry.id   AF-A0A965MV93-F1
#
_cell.length_a   1.000
_cell.length_b   1.000
_cell.length_c   1.000
_cell.angle_alpha   90.00
_cell.angle_beta   90.00
_cell.angle_gamma   90.00
#
_symmetry.space_group_name_H-M   'P 1'
#
loop_
_entity.id
_entity.type
_entity.pdbx_description
1 polymer ?
#
loop_
_entity_poly.entity_id
_entity_poly.type
_entity_poly.pdbx_seq_one_letter_code
_entity_poly.pdbx_strand_id
1 'polypeptide(L)'
;MVTMLVGTGTCSIAATKAADDDYYATSANVDIAASKAAQSTLTISGSANGTYGTTVTLSTSGGSTAGTVTWSHGASTACTVDSSGAVSMTSGTGTCTVTATMAGNANYLAVTSSSFTVTPVKATQAVLTVTSTNATYGEDLTLTASGGSGTGALTWTKVSGTCTLSGATLTPGGANTSCVVRVTRATDSNYAVRSSVDTSVSTAKASQSGLSITSSSSFTTGSPLTLTASGGQSSGSVTWSVTAGTCTLSGTQLSANRGGISCT
;
A
#
# COMPACT_ATOMS: atom_id res chain seq x y z
N MET A 1 -40.57 47.41 36.12
CA MET A 1 -39.69 46.62 35.25
C MET A 1 -39.15 45.47 36.09
N VAL A 2 -39.37 44.22 35.69
CA VAL A 2 -38.80 43.04 36.37
C VAL A 2 -37.58 42.59 35.56
N THR A 3 -36.43 42.52 36.21
CA THR A 3 -35.18 42.05 35.60
C THR A 3 -34.90 40.65 36.13
N MET A 4 -34.86 39.65 35.24
CA MET A 4 -34.44 38.29 35.59
C MET A 4 -32.91 38.22 35.57
N LEU A 5 -32.29 37.89 36.72
CA LEU A 5 -30.83 37.81 36.84
C LEU A 5 -30.26 36.45 36.39
N VAL A 6 -31.11 35.47 36.10
CA VAL A 6 -30.73 34.11 35.66
C VAL A 6 -31.60 33.66 34.49
N GLY A 7 -31.01 32.93 33.54
CA GLY A 7 -31.69 32.46 32.32
C GLY A 7 -32.73 31.36 32.53
N THR A 8 -32.96 30.90 33.75
CA THR A 8 -34.03 29.94 34.09
C THR A 8 -34.65 30.26 35.43
N GLY A 9 -35.96 30.15 35.54
CA GLY A 9 -36.69 30.31 36.81
C GLY A 9 -38.04 30.97 36.59
N THR A 10 -38.89 30.92 37.61
CA THR A 10 -40.17 31.63 37.64
C THR A 10 -40.05 32.83 38.56
N CYS A 11 -40.52 33.98 38.10
CA CYS A 11 -40.70 35.18 38.91
C CYS A 11 -42.19 35.41 39.10
N SER A 12 -42.67 35.19 40.32
CA SER A 12 -44.07 35.45 40.68
C SER A 12 -44.23 36.92 41.06
N ILE A 13 -45.08 37.64 40.35
CA ILE A 13 -45.48 39.01 40.67
C ILE A 13 -46.88 38.95 41.27
N ALA A 14 -47.07 39.58 42.43
CA ALA A 14 -48.38 39.74 43.04
C ALA A 14 -48.81 41.21 43.02
N ALA A 15 -50.07 41.45 42.66
CA ALA A 15 -50.74 42.73 42.83
C ALA A 15 -51.82 42.57 43.89
N THR A 16 -51.78 43.42 44.91
CA THR A 16 -52.77 43.44 45.99
C THR A 16 -53.51 44.77 45.96
N LYS A 17 -54.84 44.73 45.82
CA LYS A 17 -55.70 45.87 46.11
C LYS A 17 -56.07 45.81 47.59
N ALA A 18 -55.69 46.84 48.34
CA ALA A 18 -56.02 46.95 49.77
C ALA A 18 -57.53 47.07 49.98
N ALA A 19 -57.99 46.74 51.19
CA ALA A 19 -59.38 46.92 51.60
C ALA A 19 -59.73 48.41 51.70
N ASP A 20 -61.01 48.72 51.55
CA ASP A 20 -61.62 50.01 51.90
C ASP A 20 -62.84 49.79 52.82
N ASP A 21 -63.61 50.85 53.08
CA ASP A 21 -64.76 50.78 53.99
C ASP A 21 -65.87 49.84 53.52
N ASP A 22 -65.93 49.54 52.21
CA ASP A 22 -66.98 48.76 51.57
C ASP A 22 -66.50 47.37 51.07
N TYR A 23 -65.19 47.17 50.85
CA TYR A 23 -64.63 45.95 50.23
C TYR A 23 -63.36 45.41 50.93
N TYR A 24 -63.26 44.08 51.05
CA TYR A 24 -62.04 43.41 51.53
C TYR A 24 -60.89 43.46 50.51
N ALA A 25 -59.65 43.35 51.01
CA ALA A 25 -58.46 43.27 50.18
C ALA A 25 -58.51 42.01 49.29
N THR A 26 -57.97 42.13 48.08
CA THR A 26 -57.85 41.00 47.15
C THR A 26 -56.50 41.05 46.46
N SER A 27 -56.00 39.89 46.05
CA SER A 27 -54.74 39.78 45.32
C SER A 27 -54.87 38.87 44.11
N ALA A 28 -54.02 39.15 43.12
CA ALA A 28 -53.81 38.30 41.96
C ALA A 28 -52.30 38.14 41.75
N ASN A 29 -51.88 36.93 41.35
CA ASN A 29 -50.51 36.64 41.01
C ASN A 29 -50.35 36.26 39.53
N VAL A 30 -49.18 36.55 38.99
CA VAL A 30 -48.73 36.10 37.66
C VAL A 30 -47.32 35.56 37.77
N ASP A 31 -47.10 34.37 37.22
CA ASP A 31 -45.76 33.77 37.13
C ASP A 31 -45.15 34.08 35.77
N ILE A 32 -43.95 34.65 35.79
CA ILE A 32 -43.15 34.91 34.58
C ILE A 32 -42.02 33.90 34.55
N ALA A 33 -42.06 32.98 33.57
CA ALA A 33 -40.99 32.02 33.37
C ALA A 33 -39.88 32.59 32.46
N ALA A 34 -38.62 32.43 32.86
CA ALA A 34 -37.46 32.57 31.98
C ALA A 34 -37.01 31.21 31.48
N SER A 35 -36.61 31.16 30.20
CA SER A 35 -35.98 30.01 29.56
C SER A 35 -34.65 30.40 28.94
N LYS A 36 -33.73 29.43 28.81
CA LYS A 36 -32.42 29.67 28.22
C LYS A 36 -32.55 30.00 26.73
N ALA A 37 -31.72 30.93 26.26
CA ALA A 37 -31.62 31.26 24.86
C ALA A 37 -30.87 30.18 24.05
N ALA A 38 -31.14 30.10 22.75
CA ALA A 38 -30.29 29.36 21.83
C ALA A 38 -28.97 30.12 21.59
N GLN A 39 -27.86 29.40 21.42
CA GLN A 39 -26.60 30.02 21.00
C GLN A 39 -26.61 30.32 19.50
N SER A 40 -25.70 31.21 19.07
CA SER A 40 -25.31 31.34 17.67
C SER A 40 -24.81 30.01 17.10
N THR A 41 -24.98 29.82 15.79
CA THR A 41 -24.54 28.61 15.09
C THR A 41 -23.07 28.31 15.35
N LEU A 42 -22.78 27.06 15.68
CA LEU A 42 -21.43 26.53 15.76
C LEU A 42 -21.06 25.90 14.42
N THR A 43 -19.92 26.27 13.87
CA THR A 43 -19.43 25.77 12.58
C THR A 43 -18.07 25.12 12.76
N ILE A 44 -17.81 24.05 12.00
CA ILE A 44 -16.51 23.39 11.95
C ILE A 44 -15.78 23.87 10.68
N SER A 45 -14.48 24.12 10.80
CA SER A 45 -13.57 24.39 9.68
C SER A 45 -12.31 23.53 9.77
N GLY A 46 -11.71 23.22 8.62
CA GLY A 46 -10.49 22.42 8.53
C GLY A 46 -10.36 21.73 7.18
N SER A 47 -9.42 20.80 7.05
CA SER A 47 -9.27 20.01 5.83
C SER A 47 -10.42 19.03 5.66
N ALA A 48 -11.05 19.04 4.48
CA ALA A 48 -12.08 18.07 4.10
C ALA A 48 -11.52 16.74 3.57
N ASN A 49 -10.20 16.55 3.61
CA ASN A 49 -9.54 15.31 3.19
C ASN A 49 -8.49 14.91 4.24
N GLY A 50 -8.37 13.60 4.48
CA GLY A 50 -7.37 13.04 5.38
C GLY A 50 -6.76 11.77 4.80
N THR A 51 -5.43 11.73 4.72
CA THR A 51 -4.70 10.55 4.22
C THR A 51 -4.55 9.52 5.34
N TYR A 52 -4.70 8.23 5.02
CA TYR A 52 -4.50 7.13 5.97
C TYR A 52 -3.18 7.29 6.76
N GLY A 53 -3.26 7.11 8.08
CA GLY A 53 -2.11 7.22 8.99
C GLY A 53 -1.69 8.66 9.32
N THR A 54 -2.42 9.66 8.82
CA THR A 54 -2.18 11.08 9.14
C THR A 54 -3.28 11.64 10.03
N THR A 55 -3.00 12.81 10.62
CA THR A 55 -3.94 13.56 11.46
C THR A 55 -4.24 14.90 10.83
N VAL A 56 -5.51 15.30 10.86
CA VAL A 56 -5.98 16.63 10.44
C VAL A 56 -6.67 17.30 11.60
N THR A 57 -6.33 18.56 11.86
CA THR A 57 -6.93 19.33 12.96
C THR A 57 -8.13 20.11 12.45
N LEU A 58 -9.26 19.95 13.12
CA LEU A 58 -10.46 20.75 12.92
C LEU A 58 -10.55 21.84 13.99
N SER A 59 -11.16 22.95 13.62
CA SER A 59 -11.45 24.08 14.52
C SER A 59 -12.94 24.41 14.48
N THR A 60 -13.42 25.10 15.51
CA THR A 60 -14.78 25.62 15.56
C THR A 60 -14.80 27.14 15.57
N SER A 61 -15.89 27.71 15.04
CA SER A 61 -16.21 29.12 15.18
C SER A 61 -17.71 29.32 15.43
N GLY A 62 -18.06 30.45 16.05
CA GLY A 62 -19.43 30.72 16.51
C GLY A 62 -19.68 30.23 17.94
N GLY A 63 -20.94 29.92 18.25
CA GLY A 63 -21.39 29.77 19.64
C GLY A 63 -21.43 31.10 20.40
N SER A 64 -22.04 31.11 21.58
CA SER A 64 -22.27 32.34 22.37
C SER A 64 -21.74 32.26 23.80
N THR A 65 -21.30 31.09 24.25
CA THR A 65 -20.93 30.86 25.66
C THR A 65 -19.43 30.84 25.90
N ALA A 66 -18.61 30.75 24.84
CA ALA A 66 -17.19 30.40 24.93
C ALA A 66 -16.95 29.13 25.79
N GLY A 67 -17.95 28.25 25.86
CA GLY A 67 -17.89 27.03 26.64
C GLY A 67 -16.94 25.99 26.01
N THR A 68 -16.60 24.97 26.80
CA THR A 68 -15.80 23.84 26.31
C THR A 68 -16.47 23.19 25.11
N VAL A 69 -15.67 22.91 24.08
CA VAL A 69 -16.10 22.19 22.88
C VAL A 69 -15.76 20.71 23.02
N THR A 70 -16.73 19.85 22.80
CA THR A 70 -16.55 18.40 22.70
C THR A 70 -16.71 17.93 21.27
N TRP A 71 -15.95 16.92 20.87
CA TRP A 71 -15.92 16.39 19.51
C TRP A 71 -16.44 14.95 19.49
N SER A 72 -17.10 14.56 18.41
CA SER A 72 -17.58 13.19 18.18
C SER A 72 -17.45 12.83 16.71
N HIS A 73 -16.98 11.62 16.43
CA HIS A 73 -16.96 11.05 15.08
C HIS A 73 -18.14 10.09 14.82
N GLY A 74 -19.08 9.97 15.78
CA GLY A 74 -20.24 9.08 15.67
C GLY A 74 -19.86 7.64 15.31
N ALA A 75 -20.55 7.08 14.31
CA ALA A 75 -20.30 5.73 13.79
C ALA A 75 -19.28 5.69 12.64
N SER A 76 -18.42 6.71 12.50
CA SER A 76 -17.38 6.75 11.47
C SER A 76 -16.45 5.55 11.56
N THR A 77 -16.10 4.98 10.42
CA THR A 77 -15.27 3.77 10.32
C THR A 77 -13.83 4.07 9.89
N ALA A 78 -13.57 5.26 9.38
CA ALA A 78 -12.28 5.63 8.79
C ALA A 78 -11.48 6.65 9.60
N CYS A 79 -12.02 7.13 10.72
CA CYS A 79 -11.31 8.07 11.58
C CYS A 79 -11.77 8.00 13.04
N THR A 80 -10.95 8.55 13.92
CA THR A 80 -11.29 8.94 15.28
C THR A 80 -11.05 10.44 15.46
N VAL A 81 -11.70 11.06 16.44
CA VAL A 81 -11.44 12.46 16.82
C VAL A 81 -11.19 12.55 18.32
N ASP A 82 -10.19 13.32 18.71
CA ASP A 82 -9.88 13.57 20.12
C ASP A 82 -10.53 14.87 20.66
N SER A 83 -10.28 15.18 21.94
CA SER A 83 -10.85 16.36 22.60
C SER A 83 -10.32 17.70 22.06
N SER A 84 -9.20 17.70 21.34
CA SER A 84 -8.61 18.89 20.71
C SER A 84 -9.17 19.16 19.31
N GLY A 85 -9.98 18.24 18.76
CA GLY A 85 -10.44 18.30 17.38
C GLY A 85 -9.43 17.71 16.39
N ALA A 86 -8.43 16.97 16.86
CA ALA A 86 -7.51 16.26 16.00
C ALA A 86 -8.16 14.96 15.50
N VAL A 87 -8.36 14.88 14.19
CA VAL A 87 -8.97 13.75 13.50
C VAL A 87 -7.88 12.84 12.96
N SER A 88 -7.75 11.64 13.52
CA SER A 88 -6.77 10.65 13.08
C SER A 88 -7.39 9.68 12.09
N MET A 89 -6.78 9.55 10.91
CA MET A 89 -7.30 8.73 9.82
C MET A 89 -6.86 7.27 9.99
N THR A 90 -7.81 6.40 10.31
CA THR A 90 -7.59 4.98 10.61
C THR A 90 -7.83 4.06 9.41
N SER A 91 -8.43 4.59 8.34
CA SER A 91 -8.57 3.90 7.05
C SER A 91 -8.48 4.90 5.90
N GLY A 92 -7.99 4.45 4.75
CA GLY A 92 -7.99 5.24 3.50
C GLY A 92 -9.32 5.21 2.75
N THR A 93 -10.32 4.49 3.29
CA THR A 93 -11.67 4.31 2.74
C THR A 93 -12.70 4.22 3.87
N GLY A 94 -13.98 4.43 3.55
CA GLY A 94 -15.06 4.40 4.53
C GLY A 94 -15.58 5.80 4.85
N THR A 95 -16.20 5.96 6.01
CA THR A 95 -16.82 7.23 6.42
C THR A 95 -16.01 7.89 7.52
N CYS A 96 -15.87 9.21 7.44
CA CYS A 96 -15.40 10.04 8.54
C CYS A 96 -16.21 11.34 8.59
N THR A 97 -17.14 11.38 9.53
CA THR A 97 -18.01 12.52 9.81
C THR A 97 -17.83 12.94 11.26
N VAL A 98 -17.56 14.22 11.48
CA VAL A 98 -17.29 14.79 12.79
C VAL A 98 -18.32 15.87 13.13
N THR A 99 -18.76 15.88 14.38
CA THR A 99 -19.57 16.96 14.96
C THR A 99 -18.88 17.50 16.19
N ALA A 100 -19.07 18.79 16.43
CA ALA A 100 -18.62 19.49 17.63
C ALA A 100 -19.81 20.06 18.38
N THR A 101 -19.78 20.00 19.71
CA THR A 101 -20.81 20.58 20.60
C THR A 101 -20.17 21.55 21.57
N MET A 102 -20.66 22.79 21.60
CA MET A 102 -20.28 23.78 22.61
C MET A 102 -21.27 23.71 23.78
N ALA A 103 -20.74 23.55 24.99
CA ALA A 103 -21.56 23.49 26.19
C ALA A 103 -22.40 24.77 26.36
N GLY A 104 -23.63 24.59 26.84
CA GLY A 104 -24.46 25.69 27.32
C GLY A 104 -23.95 26.27 28.62
N ASN A 105 -24.61 27.32 29.12
CA ASN A 105 -24.34 27.89 30.43
C ASN A 105 -25.66 28.26 31.15
N ALA A 106 -25.61 29.13 32.15
CA ALA A 106 -26.81 29.55 32.89
C ALA A 106 -27.87 30.22 31.99
N ASN A 107 -27.44 30.87 30.90
CA ASN A 107 -28.28 31.69 30.04
C ASN A 107 -28.55 31.05 28.68
N TYR A 108 -27.70 30.13 28.22
CA TYR A 108 -27.77 29.53 26.89
C TYR A 108 -27.83 28.00 26.95
N LEU A 109 -28.61 27.41 26.05
CA LEU A 109 -28.61 25.96 25.76
C LEU A 109 -27.29 25.54 25.10
N ALA A 110 -26.96 24.25 25.09
CA ALA A 110 -25.83 23.74 24.30
C ALA A 110 -26.12 23.86 22.79
N VAL A 111 -25.09 23.97 21.96
CA VAL A 111 -25.22 24.00 20.50
C VAL A 111 -24.30 22.97 19.86
N THR A 112 -24.85 22.19 18.94
CA THR A 112 -24.10 21.21 18.13
C THR A 112 -24.03 21.70 16.69
N SER A 113 -22.85 21.59 16.11
CA SER A 113 -22.58 21.94 14.71
C SER A 113 -23.23 20.93 13.75
N SER A 114 -23.41 21.34 12.48
CA SER A 114 -23.67 20.40 11.39
C SER A 114 -22.49 19.44 11.21
N SER A 115 -22.76 18.25 10.67
CA SER A 115 -21.71 17.25 10.40
C SER A 115 -20.69 17.76 9.39
N PHE A 116 -19.42 17.68 9.74
CA PHE A 116 -18.29 17.96 8.86
C PHE A 116 -17.69 16.63 8.36
N THR A 117 -17.60 16.46 7.03
CA THR A 117 -17.05 15.24 6.44
C THR A 117 -15.57 15.44 6.11
N VAL A 118 -14.72 14.54 6.60
CA VAL A 118 -13.33 14.41 6.16
C VAL A 118 -13.28 13.20 5.25
N THR A 119 -13.06 13.40 3.96
CA THR A 119 -12.99 12.31 2.99
C THR A 119 -11.72 11.50 3.24
N PRO A 120 -11.81 10.18 3.52
CA PRO A 120 -10.64 9.34 3.68
C PRO A 120 -9.93 9.15 2.34
N VAL A 121 -8.60 9.28 2.37
CA VAL A 121 -7.73 9.15 1.20
C VAL A 121 -6.70 8.05 1.47
N LYS A 122 -6.51 7.15 0.50
CA LYS A 122 -5.47 6.12 0.59
C LYS A 122 -4.08 6.74 0.53
N ALA A 123 -3.18 6.24 1.37
CA ALA A 123 -1.78 6.63 1.35
C ALA A 123 -1.04 6.03 0.14
N THR A 124 0.06 6.65 -0.26
CA THR A 124 0.99 6.05 -1.23
C THR A 124 1.75 4.89 -0.59
N GLN A 125 1.90 3.78 -1.29
CA GLN A 125 2.72 2.65 -0.82
C GLN A 125 4.20 3.01 -0.78
N ALA A 126 4.99 2.32 0.05
CA ALA A 126 6.45 2.31 -0.03
C ALA A 126 6.95 1.76 -1.37
N VAL A 127 8.24 1.96 -1.67
CA VAL A 127 8.86 1.51 -2.93
C VAL A 127 8.67 0.00 -3.11
N LEU A 128 8.36 -0.41 -4.34
CA LEU A 128 8.21 -1.80 -4.74
C LEU A 128 9.33 -2.14 -5.73
N THR A 129 10.05 -3.22 -5.48
CA THR A 129 11.26 -3.58 -6.22
C THR A 129 11.24 -5.05 -6.63
N VAL A 130 11.58 -5.34 -7.88
CA VAL A 130 11.80 -6.71 -8.37
C VAL A 130 13.14 -7.21 -7.86
N THR A 131 13.16 -8.36 -7.17
CA THR A 131 14.39 -8.93 -6.55
C THR A 131 14.99 -10.09 -7.35
N SER A 132 14.25 -10.60 -8.32
CA SER A 132 14.66 -11.72 -9.18
C SER A 132 15.11 -11.21 -10.54
N THR A 133 16.44 -11.15 -10.76
CA THR A 133 17.04 -10.48 -11.92
C THR A 133 17.88 -11.41 -12.81
N ASN A 134 17.91 -12.71 -12.48
CA ASN A 134 18.77 -13.69 -13.15
C ASN A 134 17.98 -14.98 -13.36
N ALA A 135 17.88 -15.39 -14.62
CA ALA A 135 17.33 -16.67 -15.05
C ALA A 135 18.42 -17.50 -15.74
N THR A 136 18.20 -18.79 -15.87
CA THR A 136 19.06 -19.70 -16.63
C THR A 136 18.26 -20.24 -17.81
N TYR A 137 18.86 -20.29 -19.00
CA TYR A 137 18.20 -20.81 -20.20
C TYR A 137 17.58 -22.20 -19.95
N GLY A 138 16.34 -22.39 -20.37
CA GLY A 138 15.62 -23.67 -20.22
C GLY A 138 14.99 -23.89 -18.84
N GLU A 139 15.23 -23.02 -17.87
CA GLU A 139 14.67 -23.11 -16.52
C GLU A 139 13.71 -21.95 -16.26
N ASP A 140 12.51 -22.26 -15.79
CA ASP A 140 11.55 -21.24 -15.37
C ASP A 140 12.04 -20.51 -14.11
N LEU A 141 11.90 -19.18 -14.10
CA LEU A 141 12.20 -18.34 -12.95
C LEU A 141 10.89 -17.89 -12.29
N THR A 142 10.73 -18.21 -10.99
CA THR A 142 9.65 -17.59 -10.20
C THR A 142 10.06 -16.18 -9.81
N LEU A 143 9.30 -15.19 -10.28
CA LEU A 143 9.56 -13.78 -10.00
C LEU A 143 9.19 -13.42 -8.55
N THR A 144 10.14 -12.77 -7.89
CA THR A 144 10.01 -12.24 -6.52
C THR A 144 10.18 -10.73 -6.50
N ALA A 145 9.49 -10.09 -5.56
CA ALA A 145 9.56 -8.66 -5.31
C ALA A 145 9.55 -8.37 -3.81
N SER A 146 10.09 -7.23 -3.42
CA SER A 146 10.10 -6.71 -2.05
C SER A 146 9.53 -5.30 -1.97
N GLY A 147 9.09 -4.92 -0.77
CA GLY A 147 8.50 -3.61 -0.51
C GLY A 147 7.01 -3.51 -0.83
N GLY A 148 6.55 -2.28 -1.01
CA GLY A 148 5.15 -1.90 -0.82
C GLY A 148 4.76 -1.84 0.66
N SER A 149 3.61 -1.23 0.94
CA SER A 149 3.09 -1.11 2.32
C SER A 149 1.79 -1.87 2.52
N GLY A 150 1.03 -2.05 1.44
CA GLY A 150 -0.28 -2.68 1.48
C GLY A 150 -0.25 -4.20 1.33
N THR A 151 -1.43 -4.79 1.49
CA THR A 151 -1.70 -6.23 1.34
C THR A 151 -2.24 -6.60 -0.03
N GLY A 152 -2.41 -5.61 -0.92
CA GLY A 152 -2.86 -5.85 -2.29
C GLY A 152 -1.99 -6.88 -3.02
N ALA A 153 -2.63 -7.69 -3.86
CA ALA A 153 -1.96 -8.75 -4.62
C ALA A 153 -0.89 -8.20 -5.57
N LEU A 154 0.15 -9.02 -5.83
CA LEU A 154 1.17 -8.72 -6.82
C LEU A 154 0.76 -9.26 -8.20
N THR A 155 0.85 -8.43 -9.22
CA THR A 155 0.66 -8.81 -10.63
C THR A 155 1.91 -8.48 -11.42
N TRP A 156 2.36 -9.42 -12.24
CA TRP A 156 3.56 -9.29 -13.05
C TRP A 156 3.19 -9.02 -14.51
N THR A 157 3.97 -8.19 -15.17
CA THR A 157 3.77 -7.83 -16.57
C THR A 157 5.09 -7.84 -17.31
N LYS A 158 5.09 -8.46 -18.48
CA LYS A 158 6.21 -8.41 -19.42
C LYS A 158 6.12 -7.08 -20.14
N VAL A 159 7.17 -6.29 -20.05
CA VAL A 159 7.28 -5.00 -20.73
C VAL A 159 7.94 -5.20 -22.10
N SER A 160 9.04 -5.95 -22.14
CA SER A 160 9.76 -6.26 -23.40
C SER A 160 10.66 -7.49 -23.26
N GLY A 161 11.34 -7.88 -24.35
CA GLY A 161 12.27 -9.01 -24.39
C GLY A 161 11.69 -10.32 -24.93
N THR A 162 12.49 -11.38 -24.94
CA THR A 162 12.19 -12.68 -25.59
C THR A 162 11.52 -13.72 -24.69
N CYS A 163 11.37 -13.42 -23.40
CA CYS A 163 10.70 -14.27 -22.40
C CYS A 163 9.18 -14.37 -22.61
N THR A 164 8.53 -15.28 -21.89
CA THR A 164 7.08 -15.30 -21.66
C THR A 164 6.80 -15.24 -20.16
N LEU A 165 5.58 -14.83 -19.79
CA LEU A 165 5.11 -14.81 -18.40
C LEU A 165 3.78 -15.56 -18.27
N SER A 166 3.65 -16.34 -17.21
CA SER A 166 2.40 -16.92 -16.72
C SER A 166 2.30 -16.67 -15.22
N GLY A 167 1.46 -15.71 -14.82
CA GLY A 167 1.46 -15.23 -13.44
C GLY A 167 2.83 -14.65 -13.05
N ALA A 168 3.43 -15.18 -11.98
CA ALA A 168 4.78 -14.81 -11.55
C ALA A 168 5.89 -15.68 -12.19
N THR A 169 5.54 -16.70 -12.97
CA THR A 169 6.52 -17.58 -13.60
C THR A 169 6.99 -16.97 -14.92
N LEU A 170 8.30 -16.77 -15.03
CA LEU A 170 8.99 -16.30 -16.22
C LEU A 170 9.69 -17.47 -16.90
N THR A 171 9.35 -17.73 -18.15
CA THR A 171 10.13 -18.63 -19.02
C THR A 171 11.11 -17.78 -19.82
N PRO A 172 12.43 -17.98 -19.65
CA PRO A 172 13.43 -17.14 -20.31
C PRO A 172 13.48 -17.43 -21.82
N GLY A 173 13.91 -16.41 -22.58
CA GLY A 173 14.28 -16.61 -23.99
C GLY A 173 15.67 -17.21 -24.12
N GLY A 174 16.35 -16.92 -25.23
CA GLY A 174 17.73 -17.39 -25.46
C GLY A 174 18.74 -16.90 -24.41
N ALA A 175 19.83 -17.62 -24.22
CA ALA A 175 20.92 -17.17 -23.35
C ALA A 175 21.55 -15.85 -23.83
N ASN A 176 22.02 -15.04 -22.89
CA ASN A 176 22.53 -13.67 -23.08
C ASN A 176 21.49 -12.67 -23.62
N THR A 177 20.20 -12.98 -23.48
CA THR A 177 19.11 -12.02 -23.72
C THR A 177 18.60 -11.45 -22.40
N SER A 178 17.76 -10.41 -22.48
CA SER A 178 17.07 -9.84 -21.34
C SER A 178 15.56 -9.84 -21.52
N CYS A 179 14.86 -9.93 -20.40
CA CYS A 179 13.43 -9.77 -20.27
C CYS A 179 13.16 -8.60 -19.34
N VAL A 180 12.40 -7.60 -19.78
CA VAL A 180 12.03 -6.47 -18.92
C VAL A 180 10.67 -6.77 -18.30
N VAL A 181 10.61 -6.77 -16.98
CA VAL A 181 9.39 -7.03 -16.22
C VAL A 181 9.05 -5.86 -15.31
N ARG A 182 7.77 -5.74 -15.00
CA ARG A 182 7.23 -4.83 -14.00
C ARG A 182 6.32 -5.60 -13.07
N VAL A 183 6.41 -5.32 -11.77
CA VAL A 183 5.47 -5.82 -10.77
C VAL A 183 4.57 -4.67 -10.30
N THR A 184 3.29 -4.94 -10.14
CA THR A 184 2.31 -4.01 -9.58
C THR A 184 1.68 -4.61 -8.34
N ARG A 185 1.73 -3.86 -7.23
CA ARG A 185 0.97 -4.16 -6.03
C ARG A 185 -0.37 -3.42 -6.10
N ALA A 186 -1.46 -4.17 -6.13
CA ALA A 186 -2.81 -3.62 -6.17
C ALA A 186 -3.08 -2.71 -4.97
N THR A 187 -4.12 -1.88 -5.09
CA THR A 187 -4.64 -1.10 -3.96
C THR A 187 -5.28 -2.01 -2.92
N ASP A 188 -5.27 -1.59 -1.66
CA ASP A 188 -6.10 -2.17 -0.58
C ASP A 188 -6.95 -1.06 0.08
N SER A 189 -7.47 -1.28 1.31
CA SER A 189 -8.29 -0.30 2.03
C SER A 189 -7.54 0.98 2.40
N ASN A 190 -6.21 0.92 2.53
CA ASN A 190 -5.38 1.93 3.14
C ASN A 190 -4.39 2.55 2.16
N TYR A 191 -3.95 1.81 1.15
CA TYR A 191 -2.93 2.22 0.22
C TYR A 191 -3.37 2.15 -1.25
N ALA A 192 -2.98 3.16 -2.02
CA ALA A 192 -3.22 3.23 -3.47
C ALA A 192 -2.31 2.26 -4.24
N VAL A 193 -2.70 1.88 -5.46
CA VAL A 193 -1.90 0.99 -6.33
C VAL A 193 -0.48 1.54 -6.56
N ARG A 194 0.53 0.66 -6.63
CA ARG A 194 1.90 1.05 -6.97
C ARG A 194 2.59 0.00 -7.83
N SER A 195 3.26 0.46 -8.88
CA SER A 195 4.14 -0.38 -9.71
C SER A 195 5.61 -0.15 -9.36
N SER A 196 6.43 -1.17 -9.57
CA SER A 196 7.89 -1.04 -9.61
C SER A 196 8.32 -0.25 -10.85
N VAL A 197 9.58 0.16 -10.86
CA VAL A 197 10.25 0.51 -12.11
C VAL A 197 10.42 -0.74 -12.99
N ASP A 198 10.64 -0.53 -14.28
CA ASP A 198 10.98 -1.59 -15.22
C ASP A 198 12.33 -2.20 -14.84
N THR A 199 12.35 -3.52 -14.66
CA THR A 199 13.53 -4.25 -14.20
C THR A 199 13.93 -5.30 -15.23
N SER A 200 15.20 -5.30 -15.61
CA SER A 200 15.76 -6.28 -16.53
C SER A 200 16.14 -7.57 -15.80
N VAL A 201 15.63 -8.70 -16.28
CA VAL A 201 16.04 -10.05 -15.91
C VAL A 201 16.96 -10.58 -17.00
N SER A 202 18.20 -10.92 -16.64
CA SER A 202 19.19 -11.46 -17.57
C SER A 202 19.10 -12.99 -17.64
N THR A 203 19.29 -13.56 -18.83
CA THR A 203 19.32 -15.02 -19.01
C THR A 203 20.76 -15.51 -19.18
N ALA A 204 21.24 -16.28 -18.21
CA ALA A 204 22.53 -16.97 -18.27
C ALA A 204 22.45 -18.23 -19.16
N LYS A 205 23.61 -18.68 -19.65
CA LYS A 205 23.74 -20.00 -20.31
C LYS A 205 23.49 -21.11 -19.30
N ALA A 206 22.80 -22.17 -19.73
CA ALA A 206 22.72 -23.41 -18.97
C ALA A 206 23.99 -24.24 -19.12
N SER A 207 24.30 -25.03 -18.08
CA SER A 207 25.35 -26.05 -18.14
C SER A 207 24.93 -27.19 -19.06
N GLN A 208 25.85 -27.66 -19.90
CA GLN A 208 25.64 -28.88 -20.67
C GLN A 208 26.07 -30.11 -19.86
N SER A 209 25.40 -31.24 -20.08
CA SER A 209 25.66 -32.52 -19.43
C SER A 209 25.77 -33.66 -20.44
N GLY A 210 26.42 -34.76 -20.04
CA GLY A 210 26.45 -36.01 -20.81
C GLY A 210 27.34 -36.02 -22.05
N LEU A 211 28.17 -35.00 -22.29
CA LEU A 211 29.17 -35.03 -23.36
C LEU A 211 30.22 -36.10 -23.04
N SER A 212 30.42 -37.04 -23.95
CA SER A 212 31.38 -38.15 -23.81
C SER A 212 32.04 -38.48 -25.15
N ILE A 213 33.29 -38.93 -25.09
CA ILE A 213 34.01 -39.48 -26.24
C ILE A 213 33.49 -40.90 -26.50
N THR A 214 33.15 -41.21 -27.74
CA THR A 214 32.56 -42.50 -28.16
C THR A 214 33.43 -43.27 -29.14
N SER A 215 34.54 -42.70 -29.61
CA SER A 215 35.50 -43.43 -30.43
C SER A 215 36.19 -44.54 -29.65
N SER A 216 36.79 -45.50 -30.36
CA SER A 216 37.63 -46.55 -29.76
C SER A 216 38.71 -45.93 -28.86
N SER A 217 39.06 -46.63 -27.78
CA SER A 217 40.18 -46.28 -26.90
C SER A 217 41.55 -46.73 -27.43
N SER A 218 41.60 -47.34 -28.61
CA SER A 218 42.83 -47.80 -29.25
C SER A 218 42.76 -47.75 -30.78
N PHE A 219 43.93 -47.63 -31.42
CA PHE A 219 44.10 -47.67 -32.87
C PHE A 219 45.49 -48.21 -33.26
N THR A 220 45.64 -48.63 -34.51
CA THR A 220 46.90 -49.19 -35.02
C THR A 220 47.76 -48.09 -35.62
N THR A 221 49.07 -48.11 -35.34
CA THR A 221 50.05 -47.19 -35.94
C THR A 221 49.96 -47.21 -37.47
N GLY A 222 49.90 -46.04 -38.11
CA GLY A 222 49.72 -45.91 -39.56
C GLY A 222 48.24 -45.84 -40.01
N SER A 223 47.28 -46.11 -39.13
CA SER A 223 45.84 -45.98 -39.40
C SER A 223 45.22 -44.96 -38.43
N PRO A 224 44.88 -43.74 -38.89
CA PRO A 224 44.30 -42.72 -38.02
C PRO A 224 42.99 -43.16 -37.37
N LEU A 225 42.82 -42.84 -36.08
CA LEU A 225 41.55 -42.97 -35.38
C LEU A 225 40.67 -41.75 -35.66
N THR A 226 39.47 -41.98 -36.19
CA THR A 226 38.44 -40.93 -36.23
C THR A 226 37.81 -40.77 -34.85
N LEU A 227 38.00 -39.61 -34.24
CA LEU A 227 37.42 -39.23 -32.97
C LEU A 227 35.95 -38.89 -33.14
N THR A 228 35.12 -39.46 -32.27
CA THR A 228 33.68 -39.21 -32.20
C THR A 228 33.30 -38.90 -30.76
N ALA A 229 32.35 -37.98 -30.59
CA ALA A 229 31.75 -37.67 -29.30
C ALA A 229 30.23 -37.68 -29.44
N SER A 230 29.53 -37.91 -28.34
CA SER A 230 28.08 -37.83 -28.26
C SER A 230 27.66 -37.13 -26.96
N GLY A 231 26.40 -36.69 -26.89
CA GLY A 231 25.88 -35.95 -25.76
C GLY A 231 26.24 -34.45 -25.79
N GLY A 232 25.95 -33.76 -24.69
CA GLY A 232 25.77 -32.30 -24.73
C GLY A 232 24.41 -31.94 -25.33
N GLN A 233 23.82 -30.85 -24.84
CA GLN A 233 22.49 -30.40 -25.30
C GLN A 233 22.57 -29.41 -26.46
N SER A 234 23.76 -28.88 -26.77
CA SER A 234 23.95 -27.90 -27.84
C SER A 234 24.28 -28.55 -29.18
N SER A 235 23.98 -27.84 -30.28
CA SER A 235 24.43 -28.16 -31.63
C SER A 235 25.80 -27.55 -31.97
N GLY A 236 26.56 -27.11 -30.96
CA GLY A 236 27.88 -26.53 -31.16
C GLY A 236 28.87 -27.56 -31.71
N SER A 237 29.88 -27.09 -32.44
CA SER A 237 30.95 -27.95 -32.94
C SER A 237 31.81 -28.50 -31.79
N VAL A 238 32.12 -29.79 -31.83
CA VAL A 238 33.12 -30.40 -30.94
C VAL A 238 34.52 -30.12 -31.48
N THR A 239 35.36 -29.49 -30.66
CA THR A 239 36.79 -29.28 -30.96
C THR A 239 37.64 -30.24 -30.16
N TRP A 240 38.65 -30.83 -30.81
CA TRP A 240 39.54 -31.81 -30.21
C TRP A 240 40.92 -31.20 -29.96
N SER A 241 41.58 -31.64 -28.90
CA SER A 241 42.98 -31.31 -28.61
C SER A 241 43.63 -32.50 -27.92
N VAL A 242 44.90 -32.74 -28.20
CA VAL A 242 45.71 -33.69 -27.42
C VAL A 242 46.13 -32.97 -26.14
N THR A 243 45.80 -33.53 -24.98
CA THR A 243 46.17 -32.96 -23.68
C THR A 243 47.46 -33.57 -23.14
N ALA A 244 47.75 -34.83 -23.47
CA ALA A 244 49.04 -35.48 -23.22
C ALA A 244 49.35 -36.58 -24.25
N GLY A 245 50.64 -36.93 -24.36
CA GLY A 245 51.15 -37.92 -25.31
C GLY A 245 51.78 -37.29 -26.57
N THR A 246 52.23 -38.13 -27.50
CA THR A 246 52.94 -37.72 -28.73
C THR A 246 52.12 -37.97 -30.01
N CYS A 247 50.80 -38.12 -29.90
CA CYS A 247 49.93 -38.21 -31.07
C CYS A 247 49.86 -36.89 -31.83
N THR A 248 49.62 -36.97 -33.13
CA THR A 248 49.26 -35.84 -33.98
C THR A 248 47.75 -35.82 -34.18
N LEU A 249 47.14 -34.63 -34.10
CA LEU A 249 45.72 -34.41 -34.33
C LEU A 249 45.53 -33.52 -35.56
N SER A 250 44.69 -33.98 -36.49
CA SER A 250 44.27 -33.21 -37.66
C SER A 250 42.75 -33.27 -37.81
N GLY A 251 42.06 -32.19 -37.47
CA GLY A 251 40.59 -32.17 -37.40
C GLY A 251 40.07 -33.19 -36.38
N THR A 252 39.43 -34.25 -36.85
CA THR A 252 38.93 -35.37 -36.03
C THR A 252 39.82 -36.60 -36.10
N GLN A 253 40.95 -36.57 -36.82
CA GLN A 253 41.82 -37.72 -36.96
C GLN A 253 43.00 -37.66 -35.99
N LEU A 254 43.10 -38.65 -35.11
CA LEU A 254 44.22 -38.86 -34.20
C LEU A 254 45.18 -39.90 -34.80
N SER A 255 46.47 -39.58 -34.89
CA SER A 255 47.50 -40.45 -35.47
C SER A 255 48.72 -40.55 -34.56
N ALA A 256 49.49 -41.63 -34.71
CA ALA A 256 50.74 -41.87 -34.00
C ALA A 256 51.80 -42.40 -34.97
N ASN A 257 53.07 -42.01 -34.77
CA ASN A 257 54.19 -42.34 -35.65
C ASN A 257 54.94 -43.63 -35.24
N ARG A 258 54.62 -44.24 -34.10
CA ARG A 258 55.16 -45.52 -33.61
C ARG A 258 54.21 -46.14 -32.56
N GLY A 259 54.30 -47.45 -32.37
CA GLY A 259 53.45 -48.18 -31.41
C GLY A 259 53.80 -47.91 -29.95
N GLY A 260 52.88 -48.22 -29.03
CA GLY A 260 53.07 -48.06 -27.58
C GLY A 260 52.87 -46.64 -27.04
N ILE A 261 52.35 -45.72 -27.86
CA ILE A 261 52.03 -44.34 -27.44
C ILE A 261 50.65 -44.31 -26.78
N SER A 262 50.54 -43.68 -25.61
CA SER A 262 49.28 -43.30 -24.98
C SER A 262 48.98 -41.83 -25.25
N CYS A 263 47.73 -41.52 -25.62
CA CYS A 263 47.28 -40.17 -25.93
C CYS A 263 45.98 -39.92 -25.19
N THR A 264 45.94 -38.84 -24.42
CA THR A 264 44.78 -38.39 -23.64
C THR A 264 44.47 -36.94 -23.95
#